data_AF-A0A852YSJ4-F1
#
_entry.id   AF-A0A852YSJ4-F1
#
_cell.length_a   1.000
_cell.length_b   1.000
_cell.length_c   1.000
_cell.angle_alpha   90.00
_cell.angle_beta   90.00
_cell.angle_gamma   90.00
#
_symmetry.space_group_name_H-M   'P 1'
#
loop_
_entity.id
_entity.type
_entity.pdbx_description
1 polymer ?
#
loop_
_entity_poly.entity_id
_entity_poly.type
_entity_poly.pdbx_seq_one_letter_code
_entity_poly.pdbx_strand_id
1 'polypeptide(L)'
;MSTSDENGPEPPHDADGTARRDFLKKAATGAAAAAGGLAFVGGQASAAQPPTPPSVGAEIPCSCLAPGVPLTIQAATVQIDFSGQIKVRVESANPLNPWSLKLKVIGHEVTGTDNGDSGEEAKSAQREGLGRVHIKQSDAEVTPESLLEMTQQSPPKFEQTMFLNFTMTIENPPQQLMERSLGVSLTKRPEPLVLTTKNPGKLVGHLNNFPPQGEVYQLQNPIELVVPNHDETIATIDRFPVQVGGLDDS
;
A
#
# COMPACT_ATOMS: atom_id res chain seq x y z
N MET A 1 -43.21 48.95 7.03
CA MET A 1 -43.83 47.89 6.23
C MET A 1 -43.09 46.60 6.63
N SER A 2 -43.38 45.89 7.73
CA SER A 2 -44.65 45.23 8.17
C SER A 2 -45.28 44.48 6.99
N THR A 3 -45.41 43.15 6.98
CA THR A 3 -45.98 42.17 7.96
C THR A 3 -45.40 40.75 7.70
N SER A 4 -45.05 39.92 8.70
CA SER A 4 -45.91 38.92 9.43
C SER A 4 -46.54 37.85 8.51
N ASP A 5 -46.70 36.56 8.81
CA ASP A 5 -46.53 35.67 9.98
C ASP A 5 -46.81 34.20 9.51
N GLU A 6 -46.93 33.25 10.47
CA GLU A 6 -47.47 31.85 10.39
C GLU A 6 -46.42 30.73 10.17
N ASN A 7 -45.97 29.93 11.15
CA ASN A 7 -46.43 29.41 12.45
C ASN A 7 -47.48 28.28 12.41
N GLY A 8 -47.09 27.09 12.91
CA GLY A 8 -47.97 25.99 13.35
C GLY A 8 -47.48 24.58 12.98
N PRO A 9 -47.92 23.51 13.69
CA PRO A 9 -47.69 23.25 15.12
C PRO A 9 -47.09 21.84 15.38
N GLU A 10 -46.32 21.71 16.47
CA GLU A 10 -46.03 20.42 17.11
C GLU A 10 -47.28 19.87 17.83
N PRO A 11 -47.46 18.54 17.82
CA PRO A 11 -47.87 17.84 19.04
C PRO A 11 -47.26 16.40 19.12
N PRO A 12 -47.53 15.63 20.19
CA PRO A 12 -47.23 15.91 21.58
C PRO A 12 -46.42 14.76 22.25
N HIS A 13 -45.90 15.06 23.44
CA HIS A 13 -45.43 14.10 24.44
C HIS A 13 -46.56 13.13 24.85
N ASP A 14 -46.25 11.84 24.90
CA ASP A 14 -46.88 10.90 25.81
C ASP A 14 -45.83 10.12 26.61
N ALA A 15 -46.13 10.04 27.89
CA ALA A 15 -45.35 9.46 28.96
C ALA A 15 -45.77 8.02 29.24
N ASP A 16 -45.01 7.42 30.16
CA ASP A 16 -45.42 6.41 31.11
C ASP A 16 -45.21 4.94 30.74
N GLY A 17 -44.80 4.16 31.74
CA GLY A 17 -44.65 2.71 31.62
C GLY A 17 -43.46 2.10 32.34
N THR A 18 -43.45 2.20 33.67
CA THR A 18 -42.62 1.40 34.57
C THR A 18 -42.92 -0.11 34.44
N ALA A 19 -41.96 -0.93 34.91
CA ALA A 19 -42.02 -2.40 35.13
C ALA A 19 -41.53 -3.25 33.93
N ARG A 20 -40.71 -4.31 34.05
CA ARG A 20 -40.54 -5.36 35.09
C ARG A 20 -39.12 -5.95 34.88
N ARG A 21 -38.18 -5.83 35.83
CA ARG A 21 -37.76 -6.91 36.77
C ARG A 21 -38.27 -8.32 36.46
N ASP A 22 -37.39 -9.30 36.69
CA ASP A 22 -37.49 -10.76 36.46
C ASP A 22 -36.87 -11.13 35.11
N PHE A 23 -35.76 -11.86 35.06
CA PHE A 23 -35.70 -13.28 35.42
C PHE A 23 -34.37 -13.66 36.10
N LEU A 24 -34.40 -13.72 37.43
CA LEU A 24 -33.51 -14.57 38.22
C LEU A 24 -34.34 -15.77 38.71
N LYS A 25 -33.69 -16.94 38.71
CA LYS A 25 -34.07 -18.23 39.31
C LYS A 25 -34.85 -19.19 38.41
N LYS A 26 -34.15 -20.24 37.98
CA LYS A 26 -34.45 -21.61 38.45
C LYS A 26 -33.18 -22.45 38.50
N ALA A 27 -32.97 -23.03 39.67
CA ALA A 27 -31.96 -24.02 39.98
C ALA A 27 -32.27 -25.37 39.33
N ALA A 28 -31.25 -26.16 39.07
CA ALA A 28 -31.35 -27.62 39.14
C ALA A 28 -29.99 -28.19 39.53
N THR A 29 -29.85 -28.41 40.83
CA THR A 29 -28.92 -29.37 41.42
C THR A 29 -29.23 -30.74 40.82
N GLY A 30 -28.29 -31.30 40.07
CA GLY A 30 -28.40 -32.63 39.48
C GLY A 30 -27.06 -33.33 39.56
N ALA A 31 -26.80 -33.97 40.70
CA ALA A 31 -25.72 -34.92 40.83
C ALA A 31 -26.11 -36.20 40.10
N ALA A 32 -25.36 -36.55 39.06
CA ALA A 32 -25.32 -37.90 38.51
C ALA A 32 -23.86 -38.24 38.20
N ALA A 33 -23.30 -39.09 39.05
CA ALA A 33 -22.03 -39.75 38.82
C ALA A 33 -22.19 -40.71 37.63
N ALA A 34 -21.53 -40.39 36.52
CA ALA A 34 -21.20 -41.34 35.48
C ALA A 34 -19.70 -41.22 35.24
N ALA A 35 -18.95 -42.15 35.86
CA ALA A 35 -17.56 -42.38 35.56
C ALA A 35 -17.44 -42.90 34.12
N GLY A 36 -17.21 -41.99 33.17
CA GLY A 36 -16.90 -42.28 31.79
C GLY A 36 -15.77 -41.34 31.38
N GLY A 37 -14.55 -41.88 31.30
CA GLY A 37 -13.33 -41.12 31.10
C GLY A 37 -13.36 -40.32 29.80
N LEU A 38 -13.54 -39.01 29.92
CA LEU A 38 -13.16 -38.06 28.88
C LEU A 38 -11.64 -37.88 29.00
N ALA A 39 -10.92 -38.61 28.14
CA ALA A 39 -9.53 -38.29 27.86
C ALA A 39 -9.51 -36.86 27.31
N PHE A 40 -9.18 -35.89 28.18
CA PHE A 40 -8.66 -34.61 27.73
C PHE A 40 -7.36 -34.92 27.00
N VAL A 41 -7.45 -35.12 25.68
CA VAL A 41 -6.30 -35.01 24.81
C VAL A 41 -5.91 -33.54 24.86
N GLY A 42 -5.11 -33.19 25.85
CA GLY A 42 -4.44 -31.91 25.92
C GLY A 42 -3.59 -31.80 24.68
N GLY A 43 -4.13 -31.16 23.64
CA GLY A 43 -3.35 -30.70 22.51
C GLY A 43 -2.31 -29.76 23.09
N GLN A 44 -1.08 -30.26 23.25
CA GLN A 44 0.05 -29.40 23.52
C GLN A 44 0.12 -28.45 22.33
N ALA A 45 -0.29 -27.20 22.54
CA ALA A 45 -0.03 -26.14 21.60
C ALA A 45 1.48 -26.09 21.41
N SER A 46 1.95 -26.64 20.29
CA SER A 46 3.37 -26.62 19.96
C SER A 46 3.76 -25.16 19.87
N ALA A 47 4.63 -24.70 20.76
CA ALA A 47 5.14 -23.34 20.72
C ALA A 47 5.80 -23.17 19.34
N ALA A 48 5.22 -22.33 18.49
CA ALA A 48 5.77 -22.07 17.17
C ALA A 48 7.22 -21.61 17.35
N GLN A 49 8.16 -22.32 16.72
CA GLN A 49 9.55 -21.91 16.76
C GLN A 49 9.66 -20.53 16.12
N PRO A 50 10.49 -19.62 16.69
CA PRO A 50 10.69 -18.31 16.09
C PRO A 50 11.27 -18.48 14.68
N PRO A 51 10.85 -17.65 13.71
CA PRO A 51 11.32 -17.77 12.34
C PRO A 51 12.84 -17.55 12.29
N THR A 52 13.50 -18.27 11.39
CA THR A 52 14.93 -18.08 11.11
C THR A 52 15.13 -16.94 10.11
N PRO A 53 16.07 -16.01 10.36
CA PRO A 53 16.34 -14.92 9.44
C PRO A 53 16.90 -15.45 8.11
N PRO A 54 16.57 -14.81 6.97
CA PRO A 54 17.22 -15.09 5.70
C PRO A 54 18.74 -14.92 5.76
N SER A 55 19.48 -15.72 4.98
CA SER A 55 20.93 -15.60 4.88
C SER A 55 21.35 -14.36 4.11
N VAL A 56 22.50 -13.79 4.45
CA VAL A 56 23.16 -12.75 3.63
C VAL A 56 23.38 -13.28 2.21
N GLY A 57 23.08 -12.45 1.21
CA GLY A 57 23.10 -12.78 -0.21
C GLY A 57 21.81 -13.41 -0.74
N ALA A 58 20.85 -13.78 0.12
CA ALA A 58 19.57 -14.31 -0.34
C ALA A 58 18.82 -13.25 -1.16
N GLU A 59 18.36 -13.64 -2.35
CA GLU A 59 17.44 -12.86 -3.17
C GLU A 59 16.01 -13.33 -2.90
N ILE A 60 15.11 -12.39 -2.68
CA ILE A 60 13.73 -12.65 -2.27
C ILE A 60 12.82 -11.94 -3.27
N PRO A 61 12.25 -12.69 -4.23
CA PRO A 61 11.28 -12.15 -5.17
C PRO A 61 9.91 -12.01 -4.49
N CYS A 62 9.27 -10.86 -4.71
CA CYS A 62 7.94 -10.56 -4.21
C CYS A 62 7.06 -10.02 -5.34
N SER A 63 5.79 -10.39 -5.31
CA SER A 63 4.72 -9.71 -6.02
C SER A 63 4.50 -8.30 -5.45
N CYS A 64 4.05 -7.40 -6.32
CA CYS A 64 3.74 -6.01 -6.01
C CYS A 64 2.41 -5.65 -6.66
N LEU A 65 1.43 -5.24 -5.86
CA LEU A 65 0.12 -4.77 -6.31
C LEU A 65 -0.20 -3.45 -5.62
N ALA A 66 -0.48 -2.41 -6.40
CA ALA A 66 -0.83 -1.10 -5.85
C ALA A 66 -2.05 -0.55 -6.59
N PRO A 67 -3.26 -0.77 -6.06
CA PRO A 67 -4.49 -0.28 -6.67
C PRO A 67 -4.72 1.20 -6.35
N GLY A 68 -5.33 1.93 -7.28
CA GLY A 68 -5.80 3.30 -7.10
C GLY A 68 -4.69 4.25 -6.68
N VAL A 69 -3.54 4.17 -7.37
CA VAL A 69 -2.40 5.04 -7.12
C VAL A 69 -2.66 6.40 -7.75
N PRO A 70 -2.82 7.48 -6.96
CA PRO A 70 -2.98 8.81 -7.51
C PRO A 70 -1.66 9.29 -8.11
N LEU A 71 -1.64 9.41 -9.44
CA LEU A 71 -0.56 10.06 -10.17
C LEU A 71 -1.05 11.45 -10.56
N THR A 72 -0.51 12.47 -9.90
CA THR A 72 -0.76 13.87 -10.22
C THR A 72 0.26 14.34 -11.23
N ILE A 73 -0.20 14.74 -12.40
CA ILE A 73 0.61 15.26 -13.49
C ILE A 73 0.21 16.72 -13.69
N GLN A 74 1.05 17.65 -13.24
CA GLN A 74 0.72 19.06 -13.10
C GLN A 74 -0.57 19.28 -12.27
N ALA A 75 -1.68 19.65 -12.93
CA ALA A 75 -2.97 19.91 -12.28
C ALA A 75 -3.99 18.75 -12.44
N ALA A 76 -3.65 17.71 -13.22
CA ALA A 76 -4.53 16.58 -13.47
C ALA A 76 -4.10 15.37 -12.63
N THR A 77 -5.03 14.78 -11.88
CA THR A 77 -4.79 13.54 -11.13
C THR A 77 -5.50 12.38 -11.82
N VAL A 78 -4.78 11.30 -12.07
CA VAL A 78 -5.34 10.03 -12.55
C VAL A 78 -5.09 8.92 -11.54
N GLN A 79 -5.93 7.88 -11.58
CA GLN A 79 -5.78 6.70 -10.74
C GLN A 79 -5.22 5.55 -11.58
N ILE A 80 -4.13 4.94 -11.12
CA ILE A 80 -3.47 3.82 -11.82
C ILE A 80 -3.44 2.61 -10.91
N ASP A 81 -3.88 1.46 -11.42
CA ASP A 81 -3.66 0.17 -10.78
C ASP A 81 -2.34 -0.42 -11.29
N PHE A 82 -1.33 -0.44 -10.43
CA PHE A 82 -0.04 -1.06 -10.75
C PHE A 82 0.00 -2.51 -10.31
N SER A 83 0.59 -3.36 -11.15
CA SER A 83 0.91 -4.74 -10.82
C SER A 83 2.28 -5.13 -11.39
N GLY A 84 3.00 -5.98 -10.68
CA GLY A 84 4.30 -6.47 -11.10
C GLY A 84 5.06 -7.11 -9.96
N GLN A 85 6.37 -6.85 -9.90
CA GLN A 85 7.28 -7.51 -8.98
C GLN A 85 8.31 -6.57 -8.40
N ILE A 86 8.79 -6.93 -7.22
CA ILE A 86 9.94 -6.34 -6.57
C ILE A 86 10.84 -7.46 -6.04
N LYS A 87 12.15 -7.31 -6.19
CA LYS A 87 13.15 -8.25 -5.71
C LYS A 87 14.09 -7.53 -4.77
N VAL A 88 14.26 -8.09 -3.58
CA VAL A 88 15.20 -7.58 -2.58
C VAL A 88 16.31 -8.60 -2.33
N ARG A 89 17.51 -8.13 -2.02
CA ARG A 89 18.64 -8.96 -1.61
C ARG A 89 19.09 -8.59 -0.21
N VAL A 90 19.44 -9.58 0.61
CA VAL A 90 20.03 -9.33 1.94
C VAL A 90 21.50 -8.95 1.77
N GLU A 91 21.87 -7.71 2.09
CA GLU A 91 23.26 -7.23 1.98
C GLU A 91 24.06 -7.56 3.24
N SER A 92 23.45 -7.38 4.42
CA SER A 92 24.09 -7.71 5.69
C SER A 92 23.07 -7.92 6.80
N ALA A 93 23.51 -8.61 7.85
CA ALA A 93 22.75 -8.84 9.08
C ALA A 93 23.55 -8.30 10.27
N ASN A 94 22.86 -7.72 11.25
CA ASN A 94 23.51 -7.31 12.49
C ASN A 94 23.89 -8.56 13.33
N PRO A 95 25.16 -8.73 13.74
CA PRO A 95 25.60 -9.89 14.49
C PRO A 95 24.96 -10.01 15.89
N LEU A 96 24.50 -8.89 16.46
CA LEU A 96 23.83 -8.85 17.78
C LEU A 96 22.31 -9.03 17.66
N ASN A 97 21.74 -8.72 16.50
CA ASN A 97 20.33 -8.92 16.19
C ASN A 97 20.19 -9.46 14.77
N PRO A 98 20.17 -10.80 14.59
CA PRO A 98 20.14 -11.42 13.27
C PRO A 98 18.93 -11.05 12.38
N TRP A 99 17.89 -10.45 12.95
CA TRP A 99 16.70 -9.96 12.24
C TRP A 99 16.73 -8.47 11.93
N SER A 100 17.79 -7.75 12.31
CA SER A 100 18.09 -6.40 11.81
C SER A 100 18.93 -6.55 10.54
N LEU A 101 18.23 -6.57 9.39
CA LEU A 101 18.80 -6.84 8.07
C LEU A 101 18.85 -5.56 7.24
N LYS A 102 19.97 -5.33 6.57
CA LYS A 102 20.08 -4.36 5.49
C LYS A 102 19.73 -5.06 4.18
N LEU A 103 18.79 -4.48 3.45
CA LEU A 103 18.26 -5.02 2.21
C LEU A 103 18.56 -4.07 1.06
N LYS A 104 18.86 -4.60 -0.13
CA LYS A 104 18.98 -3.83 -1.37
C LYS A 104 17.84 -4.19 -2.31
N VAL A 105 17.13 -3.21 -2.83
CA VAL A 105 16.21 -3.44 -3.95
C VAL A 105 17.07 -3.67 -5.19
N ILE A 106 16.95 -4.83 -5.81
CA ILE A 106 17.76 -5.25 -6.97
C ILE A 106 16.90 -5.57 -8.21
N GLY A 107 15.58 -5.55 -8.07
CA GLY A 107 14.64 -5.48 -9.17
C GLY A 107 13.36 -4.79 -8.71
N HIS A 108 12.80 -3.92 -9.53
CA HIS A 108 11.46 -3.36 -9.35
C HIS A 108 10.89 -3.09 -10.73
N GLU A 109 9.80 -3.75 -11.07
CA GLU A 109 9.14 -3.61 -12.36
C GLU A 109 7.63 -3.76 -12.15
N VAL A 110 6.89 -2.66 -12.34
CA VAL A 110 5.43 -2.67 -12.26
C VAL A 110 4.84 -1.92 -13.44
N THR A 111 3.71 -2.41 -13.91
CA THR A 111 2.96 -1.81 -15.02
C THR A 111 1.53 -1.56 -14.59
N GLY A 112 0.95 -0.48 -15.10
CA GLY A 112 -0.44 -0.12 -14.85
C GLY A 112 -1.05 0.60 -16.04
N THR A 113 -2.35 0.74 -16.01
CA THR A 113 -3.13 1.54 -16.96
C THR A 113 -4.04 2.46 -16.18
N ASP A 114 -4.40 3.59 -16.78
CA ASP A 114 -5.46 4.44 -16.26
C ASP A 114 -6.78 3.65 -16.20
N ASN A 115 -7.42 3.66 -15.04
CA ASN A 115 -8.68 2.94 -14.82
C ASN A 115 -9.88 3.61 -15.51
N GLY A 116 -9.71 4.82 -16.08
CA GLY A 116 -10.78 5.56 -16.76
C GLY A 116 -11.84 6.13 -15.81
N ASP A 117 -11.71 5.91 -14.49
CA ASP A 117 -12.58 6.44 -13.43
C ASP A 117 -12.06 7.77 -12.89
N SER A 118 -11.53 8.60 -13.78
CA SER A 118 -11.22 9.98 -13.43
C SER A 118 -12.56 10.73 -13.29
N GLY A 119 -12.76 11.40 -12.15
CA GLY A 119 -14.02 12.05 -11.79
C GLY A 119 -14.58 13.00 -12.85
N GLU A 120 -15.82 13.48 -12.69
CA GLU A 120 -16.55 14.20 -13.74
C GLU A 120 -15.82 15.38 -14.41
N GLU A 121 -14.85 16.02 -13.72
CA GLU A 121 -14.02 17.10 -14.27
C GLU A 121 -12.97 16.65 -15.31
N ALA A 122 -12.57 15.37 -15.33
CA ALA A 122 -11.57 14.86 -16.28
C ALA A 122 -12.15 14.48 -17.66
N LYS A 123 -13.49 14.44 -17.79
CA LYS A 123 -14.19 13.93 -18.98
C LYS A 123 -14.07 14.81 -20.23
N SER A 124 -13.61 16.06 -20.11
CA SER A 124 -13.64 17.05 -21.20
C SER A 124 -12.30 17.31 -21.89
N ALA A 125 -11.15 17.01 -21.26
CA ALA A 125 -9.82 17.29 -21.82
C ALA A 125 -8.91 16.06 -22.01
N GLN A 126 -9.30 14.89 -21.49
CA GLN A 126 -8.42 13.71 -21.38
C GLN A 126 -9.14 12.43 -21.82
N ARG A 127 -9.75 12.45 -23.01
CA ARG A 127 -10.44 11.26 -23.59
C ARG A 127 -9.48 10.14 -24.00
N GLU A 128 -8.22 10.48 -24.25
CA GLU A 128 -7.13 9.55 -24.48
C GLU A 128 -6.37 9.44 -23.15
N GLY A 129 -6.71 8.45 -22.32
CA GLY A 129 -6.02 8.20 -21.05
C GLY A 129 -4.51 8.00 -21.26
N LEU A 130 -3.75 7.87 -20.18
CA LEU A 130 -2.28 7.86 -20.23
C LEU A 130 -1.65 6.68 -21.01
N GLY A 131 -2.45 5.73 -21.48
CA GLY A 131 -1.97 4.46 -22.03
C GLY A 131 -1.33 3.60 -20.94
N ARG A 132 -0.31 2.82 -21.31
CA ARG A 132 0.48 2.07 -20.34
C ARG A 132 1.41 3.00 -19.57
N VAL A 133 1.40 2.87 -18.25
CA VAL A 133 2.39 3.45 -17.35
C VAL A 133 3.29 2.33 -16.83
N HIS A 134 4.59 2.46 -17.02
CA HIS A 134 5.58 1.45 -16.64
C HIS A 134 6.60 2.06 -15.69
N ILE A 135 6.73 1.50 -14.50
CA ILE A 135 7.78 1.82 -13.53
C ILE A 135 8.84 0.72 -13.56
N LYS A 136 10.09 1.12 -13.73
CA LYS A 136 11.26 0.23 -13.68
C LYS A 136 12.31 0.81 -12.76
N GLN A 137 12.95 -0.05 -11.97
CA GLN A 137 14.05 0.34 -11.10
C GLN A 137 15.11 1.13 -11.87
N SER A 138 15.57 2.22 -11.26
CA SER A 138 16.74 2.97 -11.71
C SER A 138 18.01 2.32 -11.15
N ASP A 139 19.09 3.09 -11.05
CA ASP A 139 20.36 2.61 -10.53
C ASP A 139 20.25 2.15 -9.06
N ALA A 140 20.45 0.84 -8.84
CA ALA A 140 20.43 0.21 -7.53
C ALA A 140 21.58 0.67 -6.63
N GLU A 141 22.68 1.17 -7.20
CA GLU A 141 23.89 1.56 -6.45
C GLU A 141 23.71 2.91 -5.73
N VAL A 142 22.88 3.80 -6.28
CA VAL A 142 22.60 5.12 -5.67
C VAL A 142 21.35 5.10 -4.78
N THR A 143 20.60 3.99 -4.78
CA THR A 143 19.41 3.83 -3.94
C THR A 143 19.83 3.50 -2.52
N PRO A 144 19.35 4.22 -1.49
CA PRO A 144 19.65 3.90 -0.10
C PRO A 144 19.28 2.45 0.26
N GLU A 145 20.04 1.84 1.16
CA GLU A 145 19.72 0.52 1.68
C GLU A 145 18.38 0.56 2.43
N SER A 146 17.55 -0.43 2.17
CA SER A 146 16.32 -0.73 2.90
C SER A 146 16.66 -1.46 4.21
N LEU A 147 15.73 -1.45 5.15
CA LEU A 147 15.92 -2.03 6.49
C LEU A 147 14.75 -2.94 6.82
N LEU A 148 15.03 -4.11 7.37
CA LEU A 148 14.06 -4.98 8.03
C LEU A 148 14.47 -5.15 9.49
N GLU A 149 13.55 -4.97 10.42
CA GLU A 149 13.78 -5.19 11.84
C GLU A 149 12.65 -6.03 12.45
N MET A 150 13.00 -6.99 13.30
CA MET A 150 12.02 -7.66 14.16
C MET A 150 11.68 -6.74 15.33
N THR A 151 10.39 -6.36 15.43
CA THR A 151 9.86 -5.48 16.49
C THR A 151 9.22 -6.27 17.63
N GLN A 152 8.79 -7.51 17.37
CA GLN A 152 8.21 -8.41 18.36
C GLN A 152 8.64 -9.85 18.06
N GLN A 153 9.03 -10.62 19.09
CA GLN A 153 9.49 -12.00 18.90
C GLN A 153 8.34 -13.03 18.92
N SER A 154 7.29 -12.80 19.70
CA SER A 154 6.17 -13.73 19.84
C SER A 154 4.82 -13.02 20.09
N PRO A 155 3.82 -13.16 19.20
CA PRO A 155 4.00 -13.58 17.81
C PRO A 155 5.03 -12.69 17.09
N PRO A 156 5.79 -13.22 16.12
CA PRO A 156 6.74 -12.44 15.34
C PRO A 156 6.06 -11.24 14.67
N LYS A 157 6.70 -10.07 14.77
CA LYS A 157 6.36 -8.89 13.97
C LYS A 157 7.61 -8.22 13.49
N PHE A 158 7.48 -7.62 12.31
CA PHE A 158 8.58 -6.94 11.65
C PHE A 158 8.13 -5.55 11.20
N GLU A 159 9.10 -4.66 11.09
CA GLU A 159 8.96 -3.41 10.37
C GLU A 159 9.97 -3.43 9.22
N GLN A 160 9.50 -3.11 8.03
CA GLN A 160 10.36 -2.95 6.87
C GLN A 160 10.26 -1.53 6.33
N THR A 161 11.39 -0.84 6.27
CA THR A 161 11.55 0.40 5.51
C THR A 161 12.19 0.06 4.17
N MET A 162 11.52 0.40 3.08
CA MET A 162 11.96 0.14 1.71
C MET A 162 12.16 1.46 0.95
N PHE A 163 13.31 1.59 0.30
CA PHE A 163 13.62 2.74 -0.55
C PHE A 163 13.52 2.36 -2.03
N LEU A 164 12.81 3.17 -2.80
CA LEU A 164 12.58 2.97 -4.23
C LEU A 164 13.12 4.15 -5.03
N ASN A 165 14.00 3.88 -5.98
CA ASN A 165 14.43 4.82 -7.01
C ASN A 165 14.08 4.21 -8.37
N PHE A 166 13.34 4.93 -9.19
CA PHE A 166 12.81 4.37 -10.42
C PHE A 166 12.59 5.39 -11.53
N THR A 167 12.54 4.83 -12.74
CA THR A 167 12.13 5.50 -13.95
C THR A 167 10.68 5.13 -14.23
N MET A 168 9.84 6.11 -14.56
CA MET A 168 8.46 5.94 -14.99
C MET A 168 8.33 6.33 -16.47
N THR A 169 7.75 5.46 -17.28
CA THR A 169 7.42 5.74 -18.69
C THR A 169 5.91 5.80 -18.85
N ILE A 170 5.41 6.90 -19.40
CA ILE A 170 4.01 7.13 -19.74
C ILE A 170 3.86 7.07 -21.26
N GLU A 171 3.09 6.11 -21.77
CA GLU A 171 2.96 5.86 -23.20
C GLU A 171 2.30 7.02 -23.96
N ASN A 172 1.20 7.56 -23.44
CA ASN A 172 0.44 8.64 -24.07
C ASN A 172 0.36 9.84 -23.10
N PRO A 173 1.45 10.62 -22.95
CA PRO A 173 1.43 11.78 -22.08
C PRO A 173 0.48 12.88 -22.64
N PRO A 174 -0.19 13.66 -21.78
CA PRO A 174 -1.02 14.78 -22.23
C PRO A 174 -0.22 15.76 -23.10
N GLN A 175 -0.77 16.17 -24.25
CA GLN A 175 -0.04 17.03 -25.21
C GLN A 175 0.44 18.35 -24.59
N GLN A 176 -0.38 18.98 -23.75
CA GLN A 176 -0.02 20.21 -23.04
C GLN A 176 1.18 20.04 -22.11
N LEU A 177 1.34 18.83 -21.55
CA LEU A 177 2.53 18.53 -20.76
C LEU A 177 3.76 18.49 -21.66
N MET A 178 3.69 17.78 -22.79
CA MET A 178 4.82 17.65 -23.71
C MET A 178 5.29 19.01 -24.23
N GLU A 179 4.36 19.91 -24.56
CA GLU A 179 4.66 21.26 -25.00
C GLU A 179 5.40 22.08 -23.94
N ARG A 180 5.09 21.90 -22.66
CA ARG A 180 5.72 22.64 -21.56
C ARG A 180 7.03 22.03 -21.10
N SER A 181 7.06 20.71 -20.89
CA SER A 181 8.23 20.02 -20.34
C SER A 181 9.35 19.87 -21.36
N LEU A 182 9.02 19.71 -22.65
CA LEU A 182 10.01 19.50 -23.71
C LEU A 182 10.08 20.67 -24.70
N GLY A 183 9.15 21.63 -24.66
CA GLY A 183 9.13 22.75 -25.60
C GLY A 183 8.76 22.36 -27.04
N VAL A 184 8.17 21.16 -27.24
CA VAL A 184 7.87 20.61 -28.57
C VAL A 184 6.36 20.57 -28.78
N SER A 185 5.86 21.29 -29.79
CA SER A 185 4.48 21.14 -30.27
C SER A 185 4.41 19.99 -31.28
N LEU A 186 3.64 18.96 -30.93
CA LEU A 186 3.58 17.71 -31.69
C LEU A 186 2.39 17.74 -32.66
N THR A 187 2.67 17.74 -33.96
CA THR A 187 1.69 17.50 -35.04
C THR A 187 1.49 16.00 -35.32
N LYS A 188 2.16 15.13 -34.55
CA LYS A 188 2.20 13.67 -34.66
C LYS A 188 1.91 13.04 -33.30
N ARG A 189 1.68 11.72 -33.28
CA ARG A 189 1.50 10.92 -32.06
C ARG A 189 2.57 11.29 -31.02
N PRO A 190 2.19 11.53 -29.75
CA PRO A 190 3.15 11.90 -28.71
C PRO A 190 4.14 10.77 -28.45
N GLU A 191 5.41 11.13 -28.28
CA GLU A 191 6.44 10.20 -27.82
C GLU A 191 6.23 9.88 -26.33
N PRO A 192 6.58 8.67 -25.86
CA PRO A 192 6.46 8.33 -24.45
C PRO A 192 7.24 9.29 -23.56
N LEU A 193 6.60 9.79 -22.50
CA LEU A 193 7.26 10.62 -21.50
C LEU A 193 8.01 9.73 -20.51
N VAL A 194 9.30 10.00 -20.33
CA VAL A 194 10.14 9.32 -19.35
C VAL A 194 10.45 10.27 -18.20
N LEU A 195 10.12 9.84 -16.99
CA LEU A 195 10.37 10.55 -15.74
C LEU A 195 11.25 9.70 -14.82
N THR A 196 12.00 10.33 -13.93
CA THR A 196 12.80 9.67 -12.89
C THR A 196 12.44 10.24 -11.53
N THR A 197 12.55 9.44 -10.48
CA THR A 197 12.38 9.93 -9.11
C THR A 197 13.46 10.95 -8.77
N LYS A 198 13.05 12.12 -8.27
CA LYS A 198 13.96 13.18 -7.80
C LYS A 198 14.68 12.78 -6.52
N ASN A 199 13.93 12.17 -5.61
CA ASN A 199 14.41 11.58 -4.37
C ASN A 199 13.84 10.15 -4.26
N PRO A 200 14.57 9.20 -3.65
CA PRO A 200 14.03 7.86 -3.42
C PRO A 200 12.73 7.90 -2.59
N GLY A 201 11.70 7.22 -3.08
CA GLY A 201 10.48 6.99 -2.33
C GLY A 201 10.76 6.12 -1.11
N LYS A 202 10.15 6.44 0.04
CA LYS A 202 10.26 5.66 1.27
C LYS A 202 8.93 4.99 1.59
N LEU A 203 8.89 3.67 1.48
CA LEU A 203 7.77 2.83 1.86
C LEU A 203 8.02 2.21 3.24
N VAL A 204 7.01 2.15 4.10
CA VAL A 204 7.09 1.46 5.40
C VAL A 204 5.96 0.44 5.51
N GLY A 205 6.31 -0.80 5.82
CA GLY A 205 5.37 -1.89 6.04
C GLY A 205 5.54 -2.49 7.44
N HIS A 206 4.42 -2.86 8.07
CA HIS A 206 4.41 -3.63 9.31
C HIS A 206 3.94 -5.05 9.00
N LEU A 207 4.82 -6.02 9.22
CA LEU A 207 4.67 -7.38 8.72
C LEU A 207 4.47 -8.38 9.86
N ASN A 208 3.71 -9.44 9.59
CA ASN A 208 3.63 -10.57 10.51
C ASN A 208 4.65 -11.66 10.15
N ASN A 209 5.10 -11.68 8.88
CA ASN A 209 6.08 -12.63 8.36
C ASN A 209 7.07 -11.92 7.44
N PHE A 210 8.24 -12.54 7.25
CA PHE A 210 9.17 -12.16 6.19
C PHE A 210 9.68 -13.44 5.50
N PRO A 211 9.58 -13.59 4.16
CA PRO A 211 9.07 -12.62 3.19
C PRO A 211 7.63 -12.15 3.46
N PRO A 212 7.23 -10.94 3.01
CA PRO A 212 5.87 -10.44 3.18
C PRO A 212 4.85 -11.41 2.58
N GLN A 213 3.63 -11.48 3.09
CA GLN A 213 2.53 -12.33 2.62
C GLN A 213 1.29 -11.51 2.28
N GLY A 214 1.49 -10.43 1.53
CA GLY A 214 0.43 -9.53 1.12
C GLY A 214 0.19 -8.38 2.11
N GLU A 215 1.18 -8.03 2.94
CA GLU A 215 1.10 -6.82 3.76
C GLU A 215 1.21 -5.55 2.92
N VAL A 216 0.57 -4.48 3.42
CA VAL A 216 0.52 -3.18 2.76
C VAL A 216 1.60 -2.27 3.30
N TYR A 217 2.31 -1.64 2.37
CA TYR A 217 3.33 -0.63 2.61
C TYR A 217 2.75 0.75 2.34
N GLN A 218 3.10 1.69 3.21
CA GLN A 218 2.66 3.08 3.12
C GLN A 218 3.81 3.98 2.72
N LEU A 219 3.54 4.82 1.72
CA LEU A 219 4.44 5.88 1.32
C LEU A 219 4.55 6.95 2.41
N GLN A 220 5.77 7.23 2.84
CA GLN A 220 6.05 8.19 3.92
C GLN A 220 6.15 9.63 3.42
N ASN A 221 6.58 9.83 2.18
CA ASN A 221 6.71 11.14 1.54
C ASN A 221 6.27 11.04 0.07
N PRO A 222 5.62 12.06 -0.50
CA PRO A 222 5.31 12.08 -1.92
C PRO A 222 6.55 11.80 -2.78
N ILE A 223 6.36 11.03 -3.84
CA ILE A 223 7.41 10.77 -4.81
C ILE A 223 7.32 11.85 -5.88
N GLU A 224 8.34 12.69 -5.96
CA GLU A 224 8.47 13.68 -7.03
C GLU A 224 9.17 13.07 -8.23
N LEU A 225 8.59 13.28 -9.42
CA LEU A 225 9.07 12.76 -10.69
C LEU A 225 9.47 13.92 -11.60
N VAL A 226 10.68 13.85 -12.14
CA VAL A 226 11.28 14.89 -12.99
C VAL A 226 11.69 14.29 -14.33
N VAL A 227 11.83 15.12 -15.37
CA VAL A 227 12.50 14.69 -16.60
C VAL A 227 13.99 14.47 -16.29
N PRO A 228 14.63 13.41 -16.80
CA PRO A 228 16.06 13.20 -16.59
C PRO A 228 16.89 14.45 -16.96
N ASN A 229 17.79 14.87 -16.07
CA ASN A 229 18.62 16.08 -16.17
C ASN A 229 17.86 17.42 -16.00
N HIS A 230 16.62 17.39 -15.51
CA HIS A 230 15.87 18.58 -15.11
C HIS A 230 15.46 18.48 -13.63
N ASP A 231 15.37 19.62 -12.94
CA ASP A 231 15.01 19.67 -11.51
C ASP A 231 13.53 19.98 -11.25
N GLU A 232 12.79 20.34 -12.31
CA GLU A 232 11.36 20.67 -12.23
C GLU A 232 10.51 19.41 -12.07
N THR A 233 9.72 19.37 -10.99
CA THR A 233 8.76 18.30 -10.73
C THR A 233 7.62 18.36 -11.75
N ILE A 234 7.49 17.30 -12.55
CA ILE A 234 6.47 17.18 -13.59
C ILE A 234 5.27 16.38 -13.10
N ALA A 235 5.51 15.39 -12.24
CA ALA A 235 4.47 14.57 -11.66
C ALA A 235 4.78 14.23 -10.20
N THR A 236 3.75 13.92 -9.43
CA THR A 236 3.86 13.42 -8.06
C THR A 236 3.01 12.18 -7.85
N ILE A 237 3.51 11.26 -7.03
CA ILE A 237 2.72 10.17 -6.45
C ILE A 237 2.58 10.48 -4.96
N ASP A 238 1.39 10.94 -4.57
CA ASP A 238 1.14 11.38 -3.19
C ASP A 238 0.84 10.22 -2.25
N ARG A 239 0.30 9.13 -2.80
CA ARG A 239 0.01 7.88 -2.08
C ARG A 239 0.39 6.71 -2.94
N PHE A 240 1.01 5.70 -2.35
CA PHE A 240 1.36 4.46 -3.05
C PHE A 240 1.07 3.27 -2.12
N PRO A 241 -0.19 2.83 -1.99
CA PRO A 241 -0.58 1.72 -1.13
C PRO A 241 -0.15 0.40 -1.79
N VAL A 242 1.09 0.01 -1.57
CA VAL A 242 1.66 -1.18 -2.21
C VAL A 242 1.44 -2.41 -1.34
N GLN A 243 0.67 -3.37 -1.83
CA GLN A 243 0.61 -4.71 -1.28
C GLN A 243 1.78 -5.56 -1.82
N VAL A 244 2.59 -6.11 -0.91
CA VAL A 244 3.75 -6.93 -1.26
C VAL A 244 3.56 -8.33 -0.71
N GLY A 245 3.71 -9.35 -1.55
CA GLY A 245 3.62 -10.75 -1.14
C GLY A 245 4.73 -11.60 -1.75
N GLY A 246 5.30 -12.53 -0.99
CA GLY A 246 6.31 -13.46 -1.45
C GLY A 246 5.79 -14.27 -2.62
N LEU A 247 6.64 -14.47 -3.62
CA LEU A 247 6.35 -15.42 -4.68
C LEU A 247 6.81 -16.78 -4.17
N ASP A 248 5.85 -17.66 -3.87
CA ASP A 248 6.18 -19.05 -3.60
C ASP A 248 6.79 -19.63 -4.88
N ASP A 249 8.03 -20.12 -4.80
CA ASP A 249 8.66 -20.93 -5.85
C ASP A 249 7.80 -22.20 -6.02
N SER A 250 6.81 -22.13 -6.91
CA SER A 250 5.86 -23.20 -7.22
C SER A 250 6.49 -24.25 -8.13
#